data_AF-A0AAD5LSB8-F1
#
_entry.id   AF-A0AAD5LSB8-F1
#
_cell.length_a   1.000
_cell.length_b   1.000
_cell.length_c   1.000
_cell.angle_alpha   90.00
_cell.angle_beta   90.00
_cell.angle_gamma   90.00
#
_symmetry.space_group_name_H-M   'P 1'
#
loop_
_entity.id
_entity.type
_entity.pdbx_description
1 polymer ?
#
loop_
_entity_poly.entity_id
_entity_poly.type
_entity_poly.pdbx_seq_one_letter_code
_entity_poly.pdbx_strand_id
1 'polypeptide(L)'
;MLEQYAQGYLNDGTDSPKSKQLAADSNKTFYFDVGKNDRGTFVRVTEAKRPSGYRTSITIPQSALEKFRHLLDDVIEDLAVPSTKAHADEAGDA
;
A
#
# COMPACT_ATOMS: atom_id res chain seq x y z
N MET A 1 8.24 7.73 -18.13
CA MET A 1 6.79 7.42 -17.99
C MET A 1 6.36 7.16 -16.53
N LEU A 2 7.27 7.06 -15.55
CA LEU A 2 6.97 7.02 -14.10
C LEU A 2 7.20 8.39 -13.40
N GLU A 3 8.03 9.27 -13.95
CA GLU A 3 8.36 10.57 -13.34
C GLU A 3 7.14 11.50 -13.20
N GLN A 4 6.17 11.42 -14.11
CA GLN A 4 4.98 12.27 -14.07
C GLN A 4 3.98 11.88 -12.96
N TYR A 5 4.04 10.65 -12.44
CA TYR A 5 3.23 10.26 -11.27
C TYR A 5 3.77 10.84 -9.97
N ALA A 6 5.05 11.22 -9.92
CA ALA A 6 5.66 11.89 -8.77
C ALA A 6 5.45 13.41 -8.79
N GLN A 7 4.91 13.96 -9.89
CA GLN A 7 4.86 15.40 -10.18
C GLN A 7 3.45 15.99 -10.08
N GLY A 8 2.54 15.32 -9.38
CA GLY A 8 1.24 15.89 -9.06
C GLY A 8 1.36 16.82 -7.85
N TYR A 9 0.80 18.03 -7.95
CA TYR A 9 0.61 18.93 -6.82
C TYR A 9 -0.10 18.16 -5.70
N LEU A 10 0.59 17.92 -4.59
CA LEU A 10 -0.09 17.57 -3.36
C LEU A 10 -0.90 18.79 -2.98
N ASN A 11 -2.22 18.63 -2.98
CA ASN A 11 -3.16 19.74 -2.91
C ASN A 11 -2.80 20.73 -1.79
N ASP A 12 -2.72 22.01 -2.16
CA ASP A 12 -2.48 23.18 -1.30
C ASP A 12 -3.71 23.51 -0.41
N GLY A 13 -4.17 22.52 0.35
CA GLY A 13 -4.86 22.77 1.60
C GLY A 13 -6.30 23.30 1.59
N THR A 14 -7.08 23.25 0.51
CA THR A 14 -8.46 23.83 0.57
C THR A 14 -9.64 22.98 0.10
N ASP A 15 -9.49 21.90 -0.68
CA ASP A 15 -10.68 21.10 -1.10
C ASP A 15 -10.42 19.60 -1.36
N SER A 16 -9.30 19.05 -0.88
CA SER A 16 -8.99 17.62 -1.03
C SER A 16 -9.38 16.82 0.21
N PRO A 17 -9.76 15.54 0.08
CA PRO A 17 -9.97 14.65 1.21
C PRO A 17 -8.76 14.70 2.16
N LYS A 18 -9.02 14.76 3.48
CA LYS A 18 -7.95 14.76 4.48
C LYS A 18 -7.07 13.52 4.27
N SER A 19 -5.74 13.74 4.22
CA SER A 19 -4.76 12.66 4.15
C SER A 19 -5.01 11.66 5.29
N LYS A 20 -5.06 10.37 4.95
CA LYS A 20 -5.18 9.30 5.94
C LYS A 20 -3.78 8.86 6.35
N GLN A 21 -3.62 8.44 7.59
CA GLN A 21 -2.35 7.95 8.10
C GLN A 21 -2.52 6.66 8.91
N LEU A 22 -1.56 5.76 8.78
CA LEU A 22 -1.44 4.53 9.55
C LEU A 22 -0.09 4.54 10.26
N ALA A 23 -0.11 4.57 11.59
CA ALA A 23 1.08 4.30 12.39
C ALA A 23 1.32 2.80 12.43
N ALA A 24 2.56 2.39 12.15
CA ALA A 24 2.99 1.00 12.21
C ALA A 24 4.14 0.87 13.22
N ASP A 25 4.50 -0.37 13.52
CA ASP A 25 5.61 -0.69 14.39
C ASP A 25 6.93 -0.10 13.85
N SER A 26 7.97 -0.05 14.71
CA SER A 26 9.31 0.43 14.33
C SER A 26 9.41 1.88 13.85
N ASN A 27 8.56 2.77 14.41
CA ASN A 27 8.52 4.21 14.10
C ASN A 27 8.24 4.53 12.63
N LYS A 28 7.43 3.69 11.98
CA LYS A 28 6.97 3.89 10.60
C LYS A 28 5.58 4.50 10.58
N THR A 29 5.34 5.42 9.66
CA THR A 29 4.02 5.99 9.39
C THR A 29 3.77 5.95 7.89
N PHE A 30 2.64 5.35 7.49
CA PHE A 30 2.17 5.36 6.12
C PHE A 30 1.17 6.50 5.94
N TYR A 31 1.35 7.32 4.91
CA TYR A 31 0.45 8.40 4.52
C TYR A 31 -0.24 8.03 3.21
N PHE A 32 -1.53 8.33 3.11
CA PHE A 32 -2.36 8.07 1.94
C PHE A 32 -2.93 9.40 1.47
N ASP A 33 -2.24 10.02 0.52
CA ASP A 33 -2.57 11.34 -0.01
C ASP A 33 -3.34 11.21 -1.32
N VAL A 34 -4.49 11.88 -1.46
CA VAL A 34 -5.18 12.00 -2.75
C VAL A 34 -4.57 13.18 -3.51
N GLY A 35 -4.09 12.91 -4.73
CA GLY A 35 -3.56 13.90 -5.66
C GLY A 35 -4.29 13.89 -7.00
N LYS A 36 -4.11 14.96 -7.78
CA LYS A 36 -4.66 15.08 -9.14
C LYS A 36 -3.61 15.71 -10.05
N ASN A 37 -3.50 15.20 -11.27
CA ASN A 37 -2.68 15.78 -12.34
C ASN A 37 -3.43 15.66 -13.68
N ASP A 38 -2.78 16.05 -14.78
CA ASP A 38 -3.38 16.02 -16.14
C ASP A 38 -3.84 14.63 -16.59
N ARG A 39 -3.33 13.57 -15.96
CA ARG A 39 -3.71 12.17 -16.25
C ARG A 39 -4.87 11.69 -15.38
N GLY A 40 -5.29 12.48 -14.40
CA GLY A 40 -6.42 12.19 -13.52
C GLY A 40 -6.05 12.16 -12.02
N THR A 41 -6.95 11.57 -11.24
CA THR A 41 -6.82 11.43 -9.79
C THR A 41 -6.02 10.18 -9.43
N PHE A 42 -5.20 10.27 -8.38
CA PHE A 42 -4.40 9.17 -7.87
C PHE A 42 -4.30 9.21 -6.34
N VAL A 43 -3.90 8.09 -5.75
CA VAL A 43 -3.50 8.01 -4.34
C VAL A 43 -2.00 7.81 -4.30
N ARG A 44 -1.30 8.63 -3.53
CA ARG A 44 0.11 8.43 -3.21
C ARG A 44 0.23 7.83 -1.82
N VAL A 45 0.84 6.65 -1.76
CA VAL A 45 1.14 5.97 -0.49
C VAL A 45 2.59 6.25 -0.14
N THR A 46 2.84 6.87 1.00
CA THR A 46 4.19 7.23 1.45
C THR A 46 4.53 6.52 2.75
N GLU A 47 5.57 5.70 2.76
CA GLU A 47 6.21 5.24 3.98
C GLU A 47 7.14 6.33 4.49
N ALA A 48 7.05 6.68 5.77
CA ALA A 48 7.98 7.57 6.45
C ALA A 48 8.54 6.91 7.70
N LYS A 49 9.87 6.85 7.83
CA LYS A 49 10.55 6.30 9.01
C LYS A 49 11.12 7.42 9.88
N ARG A 50 10.67 7.49 11.14
CA ARG A 50 11.22 8.41 12.15
C ARG A 50 12.27 7.71 13.02
N PRO A 51 13.33 8.41 13.49
CA PRO A 51 13.65 9.82 13.27
C PRO A 51 14.44 10.09 11.97
N SER A 52 14.86 9.04 11.26
CA SER A 52 15.74 9.16 10.08
C SER A 52 15.23 10.08 8.96
N GLY A 53 13.92 10.35 8.92
CA GLY A 53 13.31 11.19 7.89
C GLY A 53 13.25 10.53 6.50
N TYR A 54 13.67 9.27 6.38
CA TYR A 54 13.59 8.51 5.14
C TYR A 54 12.13 8.34 4.71
N ARG A 55 11.83 8.72 3.47
CA ARG A 55 10.50 8.65 2.88
C ARG A 55 10.56 8.00 1.52
N THR A 56 9.69 7.03 1.30
CA THR A 56 9.49 6.36 0.01
C THR A 56 8.03 6.41 -0.36
N SER A 57 7.73 6.63 -1.63
CA SER A 57 6.34 6.78 -2.09
C SER A 57 6.09 5.97 -3.35
N ILE A 58 4.88 5.41 -3.43
CA ILE A 58 4.31 4.87 -4.66
C ILE A 58 3.05 5.65 -5.02
N THR A 59 2.67 5.64 -6.30
CA THR A 59 1.46 6.29 -6.79
C THR A 59 0.58 5.26 -7.48
N ILE A 60 -0.69 5.24 -7.09
CA ILE A 60 -1.71 4.31 -7.59
C ILE A 60 -2.81 5.16 -8.25
N PRO A 61 -3.06 5.02 -9.56
CA PRO A 61 -4.13 5.76 -10.23
C PRO A 61 -5.49 5.31 -9.69
N GLN A 62 -6.47 6.23 -9.63
CA GLN A 62 -7.82 5.95 -9.11
C GLN A 62 -8.45 4.71 -9.77
N SER A 63 -8.24 4.52 -11.07
CA SER A 63 -8.77 3.39 -11.85
C SER A 63 -8.24 2.02 -11.42
N ALA A 64 -7.12 1.95 -10.68
CA ALA A 64 -6.52 0.70 -10.21
C ALA A 64 -6.82 0.40 -8.74
N LEU A 65 -7.41 1.34 -7.99
CA LEU A 65 -7.59 1.19 -6.53
C LEU A 65 -8.45 0.00 -6.14
N GLU A 66 -9.53 -0.28 -6.89
CA GLU A 66 -10.41 -1.41 -6.58
C GLU A 66 -9.67 -2.75 -6.75
N LYS A 67 -8.91 -2.90 -7.84
CA LYS A 67 -8.08 -4.10 -8.06
C LYS A 67 -6.96 -4.22 -7.02
N PHE A 68 -6.36 -3.09 -6.64
CA PHE A 68 -5.33 -3.06 -5.61
C PHE A 68 -5.89 -3.52 -4.26
N ARG A 69 -7.11 -3.10 -3.91
CA ARG A 69 -7.81 -3.57 -2.71
C ARG A 69 -8.03 -5.08 -2.75
N HIS A 70 -8.57 -5.63 -3.85
CA HIS A 70 -8.85 -7.07 -3.94
C HIS A 70 -7.58 -7.90 -3.77
N LEU A 71 -6.48 -7.50 -4.42
CA LEU A 71 -5.18 -8.17 -4.23
C LEU A 71 -4.64 -8.05 -2.81
N LEU A 72 -4.91 -6.94 -2.12
CA LEU A 72 -4.51 -6.79 -0.73
C LEU A 72 -5.35 -7.69 0.20
N ASP A 73 -6.64 -7.83 -0.09
CA ASP A 73 -7.54 -8.74 0.62
C ASP A 73 -7.04 -10.19 0.45
N ASP A 74 -6.71 -10.63 -0.77
CA ASP A 74 -6.12 -11.96 -1.05
C ASP A 74 -4.82 -12.19 -0.24
N VAL A 75 -3.91 -11.20 -0.21
CA VAL A 75 -2.66 -11.30 0.56
C VAL A 75 -2.91 -11.40 2.06
N ILE A 76 -3.93 -10.71 2.58
CA ILE A 76 -4.30 -10.78 4.00
C ILE A 76 -4.84 -12.17 4.33
N GLU A 77 -5.67 -12.74 3.46
CA GLU A 77 -6.19 -14.09 3.62
C GLU A 77 -5.07 -15.14 3.62
N ASP A 78 -4.15 -15.05 2.65
CA ASP A 78 -2.99 -15.95 2.55
C ASP A 78 -2.10 -15.91 3.81
N LEU A 79 -1.91 -14.73 4.41
CA LEU A 79 -1.12 -14.58 5.65
C LEU A 79 -1.87 -15.04 6.90
N ALA A 80 -3.20 -15.13 6.86
CA ALA A 80 -4.02 -15.61 7.97
C ALA A 80 -4.07 -17.14 8.06
N VAL A 81 -3.72 -17.86 6.99
CA VAL A 81 -3.66 -19.33 7.00
C VAL A 81 -2.36 -19.77 7.69
N PRO A 82 -2.41 -20.42 8.87
CA PRO A 82 -1.22 -21.01 9.47
C PRO A 82 -0.73 -22.11 8.52
N SER A 83 0.55 -22.05 8.13
CA SER A 83 1.18 -23.02 7.24
C SER A 83 1.12 -24.45 7.78
N THR A 84 -0.01 -25.14 7.64
CA THR A 84 -0.15 -26.57 7.90
C THR A 84 0.17 -27.31 6.61
N LYS A 85 1.46 -27.47 6.32
CA LYS A 85 1.93 -28.64 5.58
C LYS A 85 2.81 -29.47 6.50
N ALA A 86 2.15 -30.23 7.36
CA ALA A 86 2.71 -31.49 7.82
C ALA A 86 2.84 -32.40 6.59
N HIS A 87 4.07 -32.65 6.15
CA HIS A 87 4.36 -33.86 5.38
C HIS A 87 4.18 -35.03 6.35
N ALA A 88 3.01 -35.65 6.31
CA ALA A 88 2.80 -37.01 6.78
C ALA A 88 2.50 -37.86 5.53
N ASP A 89 3.54 -38.10 4.74
CA ASP A 89 3.53 -39.17 3.75
C ASP A 89 3.64 -40.50 4.51
N GLU A 90 2.48 -41.10 4.71
CA GLU A 90 2.19 -42.51 4.45
C GLU A 90 3.42 -43.42 4.22
N ALA A 91 3.79 -44.15 5.28
CA ALA A 91 4.48 -45.43 5.14
C ALA A 91 3.64 -46.49 5.86
N GLY A 92 2.54 -46.88 5.20
CA GLY A 92 2.06 -48.24 5.33
C GLY A 92 2.98 -49.13 4.50
N ASP A 93 3.72 -50.01 5.16
CA ASP A 93 4.21 -51.25 4.55
C ASP A 93 4.01 -52.38 5.55
N ALA A 94 3.75 -53.55 4.96
CA ALA A 94 3.16 -54.76 5.52
C ALA A 94 3.86 -55.39 6.74
#